data_AF-A0AAN6JJK3-F1
#
_entry.id   AF-A0AAN6JJK3-F1
#
_cell.length_a   1.000
_cell.length_b   1.000
_cell.length_c   1.000
_cell.angle_alpha   90.00
_cell.angle_beta   90.00
_cell.angle_gamma   90.00
#
_symmetry.space_group_name_H-M   'P 1'
#
loop_
_entity.id
_entity.type
_entity.pdbx_description
1 polymer ?
#
loop_
_entity_poly.entity_id
_entity_poly.type
_entity_poly.pdbx_seq_one_letter_code
_entity_poly.pdbx_strand_id
1 'polypeptide(L)'
;MRAAVRHAATRAQTALIAGSSALVRTAAGPSRVPLRPAFQASQCWALAACFATEATTGSIASAPVEDGDAPTAEAQPSDGQVVDAEVASVALKRRGRPPRSAEEKAATKARRQAQQQKEKRATTAKPRRNSAEIAFENALGTEIDLDLFQYPHLPSPSEWKTAFATNRAFSASRYVLANKNTVKAVIASLGLDELAKKGIKTTVIEGYPGLGTLTRELLEHPAVEKVIALEDSKFHLKFLGKLKADPELGPKLTVLPHSAYFWKSYDEILDGGHLDHLSDRIRTSSGEPTVFSTKSYGKAAPSPQDDPTWKADSPILFLAQLPSNVYGDQLFAQLIFAIASRRWLFRFSRIRLAFMLNKGILGRVLAQPGEQKFTRTAAVTHTLTDIVPTPFSKYESIEPYAAHFYPSRQQVGLRLLANNRSIPAAKTPSMASKMGIGLLHLEPKKDLTLTPDIFEEFEYLTRMLFVLRTTDMEAAMK
;
A
#
# COMPACT_ATOMS: atom_id res chain seq x y z
N MET A 1 -24.33 -3.52 -26.58
CA MET A 1 -22.94 -3.07 -26.32
C MET A 1 -22.65 -1.66 -26.87
N ARG A 2 -22.49 -1.40 -28.18
CA ARG A 2 -22.13 -0.06 -28.72
C ARG A 2 -23.03 1.10 -28.24
N ALA A 3 -24.35 0.89 -28.15
CA ALA A 3 -25.29 1.90 -27.64
C ALA A 3 -25.10 2.19 -26.14
N ALA A 4 -24.85 1.15 -25.32
CA ALA A 4 -24.57 1.30 -23.89
C ALA A 4 -23.24 2.06 -23.66
N VAL A 5 -22.18 1.73 -24.41
CA VAL A 5 -20.89 2.45 -24.35
C VAL A 5 -21.05 3.93 -24.70
N ARG A 6 -21.87 4.29 -25.70
CA ARG A 6 -22.19 5.70 -26.00
C ARG A 6 -22.95 6.37 -24.84
N HIS A 7 -23.93 5.70 -24.26
CA HIS A 7 -24.73 6.26 -23.17
C HIS A 7 -23.93 6.45 -21.87
N ALA A 8 -23.02 5.53 -21.56
CA ALA A 8 -22.04 5.63 -20.48
C ALA A 8 -21.05 6.78 -20.72
N ALA A 9 -20.47 6.86 -21.93
CA ALA A 9 -19.54 7.92 -22.31
C ALA A 9 -20.16 9.32 -22.16
N THR A 10 -21.40 9.54 -22.62
CA THR A 10 -22.10 10.83 -22.48
C THR A 10 -22.32 11.20 -20.99
N ARG A 11 -22.67 10.23 -20.14
CA ARG A 11 -22.82 10.47 -18.68
C ARG A 11 -21.48 10.81 -18.03
N ALA A 12 -20.42 10.03 -18.31
CA ALA A 12 -19.09 10.25 -17.77
C ALA A 12 -18.49 11.60 -18.22
N GLN A 13 -18.69 11.99 -19.49
CA GLN A 13 -18.26 13.28 -20.03
C GLN A 13 -18.99 14.45 -19.38
N THR A 14 -20.28 14.30 -19.06
CA THR A 14 -21.07 15.32 -18.34
C THR A 14 -20.54 15.52 -16.91
N ALA A 15 -20.20 14.44 -16.20
CA ALA A 15 -19.60 14.51 -14.86
C ALA A 15 -18.19 15.15 -14.86
N LEU A 16 -17.40 14.94 -15.92
CA LEU A 16 -16.08 15.57 -16.09
C LEU A 16 -16.18 17.08 -16.37
N ILE A 17 -17.17 17.52 -17.15
CA ILE A 17 -17.36 18.96 -17.47
C ILE A 17 -17.89 19.74 -16.27
N ALA A 18 -18.80 19.16 -15.48
CA ALA A 18 -19.37 19.80 -14.28
C ALA A 18 -18.32 20.15 -13.21
N GLY A 19 -17.16 19.46 -13.19
CA GLY A 19 -16.06 19.71 -12.26
C GLY A 19 -15.06 20.80 -12.68
N SER A 20 -15.30 21.53 -13.77
CA SER A 20 -14.36 22.56 -14.26
C SER A 20 -15.08 23.77 -14.84
N SER A 21 -15.33 24.76 -13.97
CA SER A 21 -15.75 26.11 -14.38
C SER A 21 -15.06 27.19 -13.55
N ALA A 22 -13.79 27.45 -13.88
CA ALA A 22 -13.12 28.72 -13.65
C ALA A 22 -11.97 28.92 -14.67
N LEU A 23 -11.90 30.13 -15.23
CA LEU A 23 -10.88 30.70 -16.12
C LEU A 23 -10.77 30.26 -17.60
N VAL A 24 -10.44 31.28 -18.39
CA VAL A 24 -10.50 31.46 -19.86
C VAL A 24 -9.47 32.59 -20.14
N ARG A 25 -8.67 32.69 -21.24
CA ARG A 25 -8.91 32.47 -22.68
C ARG A 25 -7.59 32.24 -23.46
N THR A 26 -7.64 31.43 -24.53
CA THR A 26 -6.89 31.55 -25.81
C THR A 26 -5.39 31.86 -25.90
N ALA A 27 -4.64 30.98 -26.58
CA ALA A 27 -3.84 31.32 -27.78
C ALA A 27 -3.61 30.04 -28.62
N ALA A 28 -3.44 30.15 -29.95
CA ALA A 28 -3.34 29.01 -30.87
C ALA A 28 -2.12 29.10 -31.80
N GLY A 29 -1.55 27.94 -32.19
CA GLY A 29 -0.50 27.83 -33.19
C GLY A 29 -0.04 26.37 -33.39
N PRO A 30 -0.01 25.83 -34.62
CA PRO A 30 0.33 24.42 -34.85
C PRO A 30 1.81 24.20 -35.20
N SER A 31 2.40 23.12 -34.69
CA SER A 31 3.67 22.58 -35.20
C SER A 31 3.58 21.05 -35.31
N ARG A 32 3.97 20.51 -36.47
CA ARG A 32 3.98 19.07 -36.78
C ARG A 32 5.40 18.52 -36.68
N VAL A 33 5.62 17.48 -35.90
CA VAL A 33 6.87 16.68 -35.85
C VAL A 33 6.48 15.19 -35.78
N PRO A 34 7.15 14.26 -36.51
CA PRO A 34 6.57 12.95 -36.80
C PRO A 34 6.82 11.86 -35.73
N LEU A 35 5.97 10.84 -35.79
CA LEU A 35 5.97 9.65 -34.93
C LEU A 35 7.19 8.73 -35.15
N ARG A 36 7.62 8.05 -34.07
CA ARG A 36 8.46 6.84 -34.11
C ARG A 36 7.82 5.72 -33.26
N PRO A 37 8.12 4.43 -33.55
CA PRO A 37 7.19 3.34 -33.23
C PRO A 37 7.32 2.74 -31.82
N ALA A 38 6.15 2.33 -31.32
CA ALA A 38 5.84 1.23 -30.40
C ALA A 38 6.95 0.62 -29.51
N PHE A 39 6.72 0.71 -28.19
CA PHE A 39 7.29 -0.21 -27.19
C PHE A 39 6.20 -1.14 -26.64
N GLN A 40 6.52 -2.41 -26.44
CA GLN A 40 5.56 -3.43 -25.95
C GLN A 40 5.14 -3.18 -24.50
N ALA A 41 3.84 -3.24 -24.23
CA ALA A 41 3.26 -3.16 -22.89
C ALA A 41 2.98 -4.57 -22.34
N SER A 42 3.75 -5.01 -21.33
CA SER A 42 3.60 -6.33 -20.70
C SER A 42 3.77 -6.27 -19.17
N GLN A 43 2.79 -5.67 -18.47
CA GLN A 43 2.76 -5.73 -16.99
C GLN A 43 1.42 -5.44 -16.27
N CYS A 44 0.26 -5.39 -16.96
CA CYS A 44 -1.00 -4.90 -16.36
C CYS A 44 -1.96 -5.95 -15.75
N TRP A 45 -1.56 -7.21 -15.59
CA TRP A 45 -2.52 -8.31 -15.30
C TRP A 45 -2.88 -8.53 -13.81
N ALA A 46 -2.21 -7.87 -12.85
CA ALA A 46 -2.34 -8.23 -11.43
C ALA A 46 -3.55 -7.63 -10.68
N LEU A 47 -4.17 -6.54 -11.16
CA LEU A 47 -5.18 -5.79 -10.38
C LEU A 47 -6.62 -6.30 -10.53
N ALA A 48 -6.95 -7.00 -11.61
CA ALA A 48 -8.32 -7.50 -11.83
C ALA A 48 -8.63 -8.80 -11.06
N ALA A 49 -7.62 -9.64 -10.80
CA ALA A 49 -7.82 -10.96 -10.20
C ALA A 49 -8.32 -10.93 -8.75
N CYS A 50 -8.01 -9.88 -7.98
CA CYS A 50 -8.41 -9.76 -6.58
C CYS A 50 -9.89 -9.41 -6.35
N PHE A 51 -10.65 -9.09 -7.41
CA PHE A 51 -12.07 -8.72 -7.30
C PHE A 51 -13.04 -9.80 -7.83
N ALA A 52 -12.53 -10.91 -8.38
CA ALA A 52 -13.33 -11.89 -9.12
C ALA A 52 -13.69 -13.18 -8.34
N THR A 53 -13.28 -13.31 -7.06
CA THR A 53 -13.35 -14.59 -6.32
C THR A 53 -14.56 -14.80 -5.41
N GLU A 54 -15.49 -13.84 -5.27
CA GLU A 54 -16.61 -13.94 -4.30
C GLU A 54 -17.99 -13.62 -4.91
N ALA A 55 -18.36 -14.28 -6.01
CA ALA A 55 -19.65 -14.04 -6.68
C ALA A 55 -20.33 -15.27 -7.32
N THR A 56 -20.22 -16.48 -6.74
CA THR A 56 -21.09 -17.61 -7.16
C THR A 56 -21.39 -18.64 -6.05
N THR A 57 -22.41 -18.40 -5.23
CA THR A 57 -23.21 -19.48 -4.60
C THR A 57 -24.67 -19.05 -4.58
N GLY A 58 -25.48 -19.68 -5.44
CA GLY A 58 -26.91 -19.39 -5.55
C GLY A 58 -27.72 -19.96 -4.40
N SER A 59 -28.70 -19.19 -3.94
CA SER A 59 -29.66 -19.58 -2.90
C SER A 59 -30.59 -20.69 -3.40
N ILE A 60 -30.71 -21.79 -2.65
CA ILE A 60 -31.83 -22.74 -2.75
C ILE A 60 -32.73 -22.53 -1.54
N ALA A 61 -34.04 -22.45 -1.77
CA ALA A 61 -35.02 -22.13 -0.74
C ALA A 61 -35.21 -23.29 0.27
N SER A 62 -35.50 -22.93 1.52
CA SER A 62 -35.88 -23.89 2.57
C SER A 62 -37.34 -23.65 2.97
N ALA A 63 -38.10 -24.74 3.02
CA ALA A 63 -39.43 -24.84 3.64
C ALA A 63 -39.30 -25.67 4.96
N PRO A 64 -40.33 -25.73 5.82
CA PRO A 64 -40.13 -25.87 7.27
C PRO A 64 -39.73 -27.27 7.74
N VAL A 65 -39.13 -27.29 8.94
CA VAL A 65 -38.77 -28.49 9.70
C VAL A 65 -39.89 -28.78 10.71
N GLU A 66 -40.39 -30.02 10.73
CA GLU A 66 -41.16 -30.58 11.85
C GLU A 66 -40.22 -31.37 12.79
N ASP A 67 -40.66 -31.56 14.03
CA ASP A 67 -39.91 -32.26 15.09
C ASP A 67 -39.66 -33.75 14.78
N GLY A 68 -38.54 -34.29 15.27
CA GLY A 68 -38.21 -35.72 15.16
C GLY A 68 -37.00 -36.14 16.00
N ASP A 69 -37.21 -37.16 16.84
CA ASP A 69 -36.28 -37.66 17.86
C ASP A 69 -34.86 -38.04 17.38
N ALA A 70 -33.92 -37.93 18.32
CA ALA A 70 -32.57 -38.46 18.19
C ALA A 70 -32.51 -39.97 18.51
N PRO A 71 -31.68 -40.72 17.78
CA PRO A 71 -30.99 -41.86 18.37
C PRO A 71 -29.46 -41.81 18.21
N THR A 72 -28.78 -42.26 19.26
CA THR A 72 -27.34 -42.51 19.34
C THR A 72 -26.91 -43.58 18.34
N ALA A 73 -25.77 -43.40 17.66
CA ALA A 73 -25.14 -44.45 16.86
C ALA A 73 -23.61 -44.40 16.96
N GLU A 74 -22.99 -45.58 16.96
CA GLU A 74 -21.58 -45.83 17.28
C GLU A 74 -20.62 -45.44 16.14
N ALA A 75 -19.40 -45.04 16.52
CA ALA A 75 -18.33 -44.75 15.55
C ALA A 75 -17.61 -46.04 15.15
N GLN A 76 -17.80 -46.50 13.91
CA GLN A 76 -16.90 -47.46 13.26
C GLN A 76 -15.76 -46.72 12.52
N PRO A 77 -14.50 -47.20 12.57
CA PRO A 77 -13.43 -46.67 11.75
C PRO A 77 -13.56 -47.16 10.30
N SER A 78 -13.55 -46.24 9.33
CA SER A 78 -13.54 -46.58 7.91
C SER A 78 -12.12 -46.77 7.38
N ASP A 79 -11.82 -47.96 6.87
CA ASP A 79 -10.58 -48.25 6.16
C ASP A 79 -10.51 -47.44 4.84
N GLY A 80 -9.63 -46.44 4.81
CA GLY A 80 -9.33 -45.67 3.61
C GLY A 80 -8.36 -46.41 2.69
N GLN A 81 -8.89 -47.11 1.68
CA GLN A 81 -8.07 -47.66 0.59
C GLN A 81 -7.31 -46.54 -0.13
N VAL A 82 -5.99 -46.55 -0.01
CA VAL A 82 -5.10 -45.74 -0.85
C VAL A 82 -4.99 -46.42 -2.22
N VAL A 83 -5.58 -45.79 -3.24
CA VAL A 83 -5.38 -46.18 -4.64
C VAL A 83 -4.07 -45.60 -5.17
N ASP A 84 -3.03 -46.42 -5.19
CA ASP A 84 -1.73 -46.06 -5.78
C ASP A 84 -1.86 -45.85 -7.30
N ALA A 85 -1.77 -44.59 -7.72
CA ALA A 85 -1.67 -44.23 -9.14
C ALA A 85 -0.23 -44.44 -9.63
N GLU A 86 0.05 -45.60 -10.22
CA GLU A 86 1.35 -45.96 -10.78
C GLU A 86 1.74 -45.07 -11.98
N VAL A 87 2.43 -43.96 -11.71
CA VAL A 87 2.97 -43.09 -12.77
C VAL A 87 4.22 -43.73 -13.37
N ALA A 88 4.04 -44.43 -14.50
CA ALA A 88 5.12 -45.06 -15.26
C ALA A 88 6.22 -44.05 -15.64
N SER A 89 7.35 -44.08 -14.93
CA SER A 89 8.47 -43.18 -15.19
C SER A 89 9.21 -43.59 -16.47
N VAL A 90 8.99 -42.86 -17.56
CA VAL A 90 9.72 -43.08 -18.82
C VAL A 90 11.20 -42.74 -18.62
N ALA A 91 12.02 -43.79 -18.49
CA ALA A 91 13.46 -43.68 -18.35
C ALA A 91 14.11 -43.11 -19.63
N LEU A 92 14.22 -41.79 -19.71
CA LEU A 92 14.94 -41.08 -20.76
C LEU A 92 16.39 -41.55 -20.81
N LYS A 93 16.70 -42.46 -21.75
CA LYS A 93 18.06 -42.90 -22.07
C LYS A 93 18.93 -41.68 -22.31
N ARG A 94 19.80 -41.36 -21.34
CA ARG A 94 20.79 -40.29 -21.41
C ARG A 94 21.73 -40.59 -22.59
N ARG A 95 21.47 -39.95 -23.73
CA ARG A 95 22.38 -40.00 -24.90
C ARG A 95 23.76 -39.53 -24.42
N GLY A 96 24.73 -40.44 -24.48
CA GLY A 96 26.10 -40.16 -24.04
C GLY A 96 26.64 -38.96 -24.79
N ARG A 97 27.05 -37.91 -24.07
CA ARG A 97 27.67 -36.75 -24.68
C ARG A 97 29.00 -37.21 -25.31
N PRO A 98 29.25 -36.95 -26.60
CA PRO A 98 30.48 -37.40 -27.25
C PRO A 98 31.71 -36.86 -26.49
N PRO A 99 32.81 -37.64 -26.43
CA PRO A 99 33.99 -37.25 -25.68
C PRO A 99 34.56 -35.94 -26.22
N ARG A 100 34.65 -34.94 -25.35
CA ARG A 100 35.19 -33.61 -25.67
C ARG A 100 36.60 -33.74 -26.24
N SER A 101 36.87 -33.02 -27.32
CA SER A 101 38.20 -32.99 -27.96
C SER A 101 39.28 -32.50 -26.99
N ALA A 102 40.54 -32.82 -27.29
CA ALA A 102 41.68 -32.38 -26.47
C ALA A 102 41.73 -30.84 -26.36
N GLU A 103 41.39 -30.12 -27.43
CA GLU A 103 41.31 -28.66 -27.46
C GLU A 103 40.21 -28.11 -26.54
N GLU A 104 39.01 -28.69 -26.55
CA GLU A 104 37.92 -28.21 -25.69
C GLU A 104 38.25 -28.41 -24.19
N LYS A 105 38.99 -29.49 -23.86
CA LYS A 105 39.55 -29.71 -22.52
C LYS A 105 40.63 -28.69 -22.16
N ALA A 106 41.54 -28.38 -23.09
CA ALA A 106 42.60 -27.38 -22.90
C ALA A 106 42.02 -25.97 -22.68
N ALA A 107 41.08 -25.54 -23.54
CA ALA A 107 40.39 -24.26 -23.42
C ALA A 107 39.62 -24.14 -22.08
N THR A 108 38.97 -25.22 -21.64
CA THR A 108 38.29 -25.26 -20.33
C THR A 108 39.28 -25.13 -19.17
N LYS A 109 40.45 -25.76 -19.24
CA LYS A 109 41.52 -25.66 -18.23
C LYS A 109 42.10 -24.24 -18.16
N ALA A 110 42.41 -23.64 -19.30
CA ALA A 110 42.89 -22.25 -19.40
C ALA A 110 41.88 -21.26 -18.82
N ARG A 111 40.58 -21.42 -19.13
CA ARG A 111 39.51 -20.57 -18.60
C ARG A 111 39.36 -20.69 -17.08
N ARG A 112 39.51 -21.90 -16.52
CA ARG A 112 39.57 -22.12 -15.05
C ARG A 112 40.81 -21.47 -14.41
N GLN A 113 41.98 -21.59 -15.02
CA GLN A 113 43.21 -20.98 -14.50
C GLN A 113 43.15 -19.45 -14.52
N ALA A 114 42.65 -18.84 -15.61
CA ALA A 114 42.43 -17.41 -15.70
C ALA A 114 41.42 -16.91 -14.65
N GLN A 115 40.36 -17.69 -14.39
CA GLN A 115 39.38 -17.37 -13.35
C GLN A 115 40.00 -17.47 -11.94
N GLN A 116 40.78 -18.52 -11.64
CA GLN A 116 41.49 -18.65 -10.36
C GLN A 116 42.54 -17.55 -10.13
N GLN A 117 43.27 -17.12 -11.18
CA GLN A 117 44.18 -15.97 -11.08
C GLN A 117 43.42 -14.66 -10.83
N LYS A 118 42.24 -14.48 -11.44
CA LYS A 118 41.38 -13.32 -11.21
C LYS A 118 40.81 -13.29 -9.79
N GLU A 119 40.44 -14.45 -9.24
CA GLU A 119 39.99 -14.61 -7.85
C GLU A 119 41.14 -14.34 -6.86
N LYS A 120 42.35 -14.88 -7.10
CA LYS A 120 43.54 -14.59 -6.27
C LYS A 120 43.99 -13.11 -6.32
N ARG A 121 43.76 -12.40 -7.43
CA ARG A 121 43.94 -10.94 -7.51
C ARG A 121 42.83 -10.14 -6.82
N ALA A 122 41.66 -10.72 -6.58
CA ALA A 122 40.57 -10.05 -5.88
C ALA A 122 40.73 -10.10 -4.35
N THR A 123 41.37 -11.14 -3.80
CA THR A 123 41.56 -11.31 -2.34
C THR A 123 42.65 -10.43 -1.72
N THR A 124 43.49 -9.79 -2.54
CA THR A 124 44.59 -8.90 -2.09
C THR A 124 44.27 -7.41 -2.21
N ALA A 125 43.09 -7.06 -2.76
CA ALA A 125 42.62 -5.68 -2.69
C ALA A 125 42.25 -5.33 -1.25
N LYS A 126 42.83 -4.24 -0.70
CA LYS A 126 42.36 -3.64 0.56
C LYS A 126 40.82 -3.56 0.51
N PRO A 127 40.10 -3.92 1.58
CA PRO A 127 38.64 -3.85 1.58
C PRO A 127 38.25 -2.43 1.20
N ARG A 128 37.66 -2.27 0.02
CA ARG A 128 37.19 -0.96 -0.43
C ARG A 128 36.20 -0.50 0.63
N ARG A 129 36.54 0.59 1.33
CA ARG A 129 35.62 1.35 2.18
C ARG A 129 34.30 1.40 1.43
N ASN A 130 33.25 0.87 2.06
CA ASN A 130 32.02 0.63 1.34
C ASN A 130 31.55 1.99 0.81
N SER A 131 31.09 2.09 -0.44
CA SER A 131 30.50 3.35 -0.92
C SER A 131 29.29 3.75 -0.06
N ALA A 132 28.67 2.78 0.62
CA ALA A 132 27.65 3.02 1.64
C ALA A 132 28.18 3.57 2.98
N GLU A 133 29.48 3.43 3.27
CA GLU A 133 30.15 4.01 4.44
C GLU A 133 30.60 5.44 4.11
N ILE A 134 31.33 5.65 3.01
CA ILE A 134 31.78 6.97 2.56
C ILE A 134 30.59 7.93 2.32
N ALA A 135 29.53 7.49 1.63
CA ALA A 135 28.37 8.36 1.43
C ALA A 135 27.44 8.43 2.67
N PHE A 136 27.72 7.69 3.75
CA PHE A 136 27.04 7.85 5.04
C PHE A 136 27.82 8.85 5.88
N GLU A 137 29.14 8.76 5.92
CA GLU A 137 30.04 9.82 6.42
C GLU A 137 29.76 11.16 5.72
N ASN A 138 29.61 11.20 4.39
CA ASN A 138 29.30 12.44 3.67
C ASN A 138 27.87 12.96 3.91
N ALA A 139 26.90 12.08 4.21
CA ALA A 139 25.54 12.49 4.60
C ALA A 139 25.47 12.95 6.07
N LEU A 140 26.37 12.42 6.90
CA LEU A 140 26.70 12.86 8.26
C LEU A 140 27.68 14.05 8.29
N GLY A 141 28.02 14.65 7.14
CA GLY A 141 28.80 15.90 7.10
C GLY A 141 28.06 17.05 7.79
N THR A 142 26.73 16.95 7.87
CA THR A 142 25.92 17.55 8.93
C THR A 142 25.83 16.57 10.10
N GLU A 143 26.30 16.98 11.28
CA GLU A 143 26.12 16.22 12.53
C GLU A 143 24.63 15.93 12.75
N ILE A 144 24.24 14.66 12.60
CA ILE A 144 22.87 14.25 12.91
C ILE A 144 22.78 14.11 14.43
N ASP A 145 22.07 15.04 15.05
CA ASP A 145 21.69 14.96 16.46
C ASP A 145 20.92 13.66 16.71
N LEU A 146 21.55 12.75 17.47
CA LEU A 146 21.00 11.44 17.80
C LEU A 146 19.88 11.53 18.84
N ASP A 147 19.80 12.61 19.62
CA ASP A 147 18.75 12.79 20.63
C ASP A 147 17.38 12.98 19.94
N LEU A 148 17.37 13.52 18.72
CA LEU A 148 16.18 13.55 17.84
C LEU A 148 15.67 12.16 17.43
N PHE A 149 16.44 11.10 17.64
CA PHE A 149 16.06 9.72 17.32
C PHE A 149 15.82 8.84 18.56
N GLN A 150 16.04 9.35 19.78
CA GLN A 150 15.99 8.56 21.01
C GLN A 150 14.56 8.43 21.58
N TYR A 151 13.88 7.29 21.40
CA TYR A 151 12.55 7.06 22.00
C TYR A 151 12.64 6.12 23.21
N PRO A 152 11.88 6.35 24.31
CA PRO A 152 11.98 5.54 25.54
C PRO A 152 11.72 4.04 25.36
N HIS A 153 10.89 3.65 24.39
CA HIS A 153 10.61 2.23 24.11
C HIS A 153 11.67 1.57 23.19
N LEU A 154 12.52 2.35 22.54
CA LEU A 154 13.54 1.87 21.60
C LEU A 154 14.93 1.79 22.27
N PRO A 155 15.84 0.93 21.75
CA PRO A 155 17.26 0.98 22.11
C PRO A 155 17.89 2.31 21.65
N SER A 156 19.12 2.57 22.07
CA SER A 156 19.85 3.78 21.64
C SER A 156 20.01 3.81 20.12
N PRO A 157 19.91 4.98 19.43
CA PRO A 157 20.14 5.11 17.99
C PRO A 157 21.44 4.48 17.48
N SER A 158 22.50 4.47 18.30
CA SER A 158 23.77 3.81 18.00
C SER A 158 23.65 2.27 17.84
N GLU A 159 22.67 1.66 18.52
CA GLU A 159 22.43 0.22 18.54
C GLU A 159 21.47 -0.21 17.42
N TRP A 160 20.74 0.72 16.79
CA TRP A 160 19.66 0.42 15.83
C TRP A 160 20.10 -0.47 14.67
N LYS A 161 21.34 -0.31 14.18
CA LYS A 161 21.91 -1.17 13.12
C LYS A 161 22.00 -2.64 13.52
N THR A 162 22.29 -2.91 14.80
CA THR A 162 22.44 -4.25 15.37
C THR A 162 21.08 -4.77 15.83
N ALA A 163 20.34 -3.96 16.59
CA ALA A 163 19.01 -4.30 17.08
C ALA A 163 18.05 -4.58 15.93
N PHE A 164 17.99 -3.68 14.94
CA PHE A 164 17.03 -3.70 13.82
C PHE A 164 17.62 -4.33 12.55
N ALA A 165 18.52 -5.31 12.69
CA ALA A 165 19.17 -5.97 11.56
C ALA A 165 18.14 -6.73 10.69
N THR A 166 17.70 -6.09 9.61
CA THR A 166 16.64 -6.58 8.71
C THR A 166 17.02 -7.89 8.03
N ASN A 167 16.34 -8.98 8.40
CA ASN A 167 16.49 -10.26 7.70
C ASN A 167 15.95 -10.12 6.25
N ARG A 168 16.83 -10.31 5.26
CA ARG A 168 16.90 -9.50 4.02
C ARG A 168 15.72 -9.54 3.03
N ALA A 169 14.70 -10.37 3.21
CA ALA A 169 13.72 -10.66 2.16
C ALA A 169 12.60 -9.61 2.02
N PHE A 170 11.86 -9.32 3.10
CA PHE A 170 10.64 -8.49 3.05
C PHE A 170 10.79 -7.12 3.74
N SER A 171 11.52 -7.06 4.86
CA SER A 171 11.78 -5.82 5.60
C SER A 171 12.70 -4.84 4.86
N ALA A 172 13.44 -5.30 3.84
CA ALA A 172 14.32 -4.50 2.98
C ALA A 172 13.61 -3.45 2.08
N SER A 173 12.31 -3.24 2.26
CA SER A 173 11.53 -2.19 1.58
C SER A 173 10.72 -1.31 2.55
N ARG A 174 10.82 -1.57 3.86
CA ARG A 174 10.22 -0.75 4.92
C ARG A 174 11.18 0.37 5.29
N TYR A 175 10.62 1.51 5.64
CA TYR A 175 11.28 2.63 6.28
C TYR A 175 10.41 3.05 7.47
N VAL A 176 10.99 3.79 8.41
CA VAL A 176 10.32 4.32 9.59
C VAL A 176 10.70 5.78 9.72
N LEU A 177 9.71 6.68 9.81
CA LEU A 177 9.95 8.07 10.16
C LEU A 177 10.41 8.11 11.62
N ALA A 178 11.65 8.54 11.85
CA ALA A 178 12.35 8.31 13.12
C ALA A 178 12.85 9.60 13.79
N ASN A 179 12.94 10.72 13.07
CA ASN A 179 13.24 12.01 13.66
C ASN A 179 12.02 12.57 14.41
N LYS A 180 12.13 12.78 15.73
CA LYS A 180 11.08 13.29 16.63
C LYS A 180 10.40 14.55 16.12
N ASN A 181 11.17 15.56 15.70
CA ASN A 181 10.61 16.83 15.25
C ASN A 181 9.80 16.65 13.97
N THR A 182 10.23 15.73 13.10
CA THR A 182 9.51 15.39 11.87
C THR A 182 8.25 14.57 12.16
N VAL A 183 8.32 13.62 13.10
CA VAL A 183 7.16 12.86 13.62
C VAL A 183 6.11 13.84 14.18
N LYS A 184 6.51 14.73 15.09
CA LYS A 184 5.65 15.77 15.69
C LYS A 184 4.96 16.64 14.64
N ALA A 185 5.74 17.19 13.71
CA ALA A 185 5.20 18.02 12.65
C ALA A 185 4.27 17.25 11.70
N VAL A 186 4.56 15.98 11.40
CA VAL A 186 3.65 15.11 10.64
C VAL A 186 2.33 14.94 11.38
N ILE A 187 2.34 14.57 12.67
CA ILE A 187 1.13 14.42 13.49
C ILE A 187 0.32 15.72 13.55
N ALA A 188 0.97 16.87 13.78
CA ALA A 188 0.30 18.18 13.78
C ALA A 188 -0.37 18.51 12.43
N SER A 189 0.15 17.99 11.30
CA SER A 189 -0.45 18.19 9.98
C SER A 189 -1.63 17.27 9.63
N LEU A 190 -2.02 16.36 10.53
CA LEU A 190 -3.15 15.42 10.34
C LEU A 190 -4.52 16.02 10.66
N GLY A 191 -4.59 17.28 11.09
CA GLY A 191 -5.86 17.96 11.41
C GLY A 191 -6.61 17.31 12.58
N LEU A 192 -5.88 16.93 13.63
CA LEU A 192 -6.44 16.27 14.81
C LEU A 192 -7.07 17.29 15.77
N ASP A 193 -6.43 18.43 15.97
CA ASP A 193 -6.91 19.49 16.86
C ASP A 193 -8.16 20.19 16.30
N GLU A 194 -8.30 20.29 14.99
CA GLU A 194 -9.47 20.83 14.29
C GLU A 194 -10.73 19.99 14.55
N LEU A 195 -10.59 18.68 14.71
CA LEU A 195 -11.68 17.81 15.14
C LEU A 195 -11.89 17.86 16.65
N ALA A 196 -10.83 17.94 17.46
CA ALA A 196 -10.95 18.08 18.91
C ALA A 196 -11.70 19.37 19.32
N LYS A 197 -11.46 20.48 18.61
CA LYS A 197 -12.22 21.75 18.75
C LYS A 197 -13.73 21.59 18.47
N LYS A 198 -14.12 20.59 17.69
CA LYS A 198 -15.53 20.20 17.43
C LYS A 198 -16.06 19.15 18.42
N GLY A 199 -15.30 18.80 19.46
CA GLY A 199 -15.62 17.73 20.40
C GLY A 199 -15.35 16.30 19.88
N ILE A 200 -14.75 16.16 18.69
CA ILE A 200 -14.52 14.86 18.05
C ILE A 200 -13.09 14.39 18.35
N LYS A 201 -12.96 13.41 19.25
CA LYS A 201 -11.69 12.67 19.39
C LYS A 201 -11.53 11.67 18.25
N THR A 202 -10.28 11.47 17.81
CA THR A 202 -9.94 10.59 16.69
C THR A 202 -9.47 9.22 17.18
N THR A 203 -9.98 8.16 16.55
CA THR A 203 -9.40 6.81 16.56
C THR A 203 -8.54 6.64 15.32
N VAL A 204 -7.27 6.27 15.51
CA VAL A 204 -6.31 6.09 14.41
C VAL A 204 -6.08 4.61 14.16
N ILE A 205 -6.27 4.16 12.92
CA ILE A 205 -5.87 2.83 12.46
C ILE A 205 -4.53 3.01 11.76
N GLU A 206 -3.45 2.50 12.37
CA GLU A 206 -2.09 2.69 11.88
C GLU A 206 -1.60 1.44 11.14
N GLY A 207 -1.53 1.52 9.81
CA GLY A 207 -0.94 0.49 8.95
C GLY A 207 0.57 0.61 8.90
N TYR A 208 1.28 -0.49 9.17
CA TYR A 208 2.75 -0.56 9.06
C TYR A 208 3.53 0.41 9.99
N PRO A 209 3.17 0.51 11.29
CA PRO A 209 3.80 1.42 12.26
C PRO A 209 5.32 1.25 12.41
N GLY A 210 5.85 0.07 12.07
CA GLY A 210 7.27 -0.22 12.21
C GLY A 210 7.71 -0.18 13.67
N LEU A 211 8.68 0.67 14.00
CA LEU A 211 9.19 0.80 15.37
C LEU A 211 8.23 1.54 16.32
N GLY A 212 7.08 2.02 15.83
CA GLY A 212 6.07 2.71 16.63
C GLY A 212 6.44 4.13 17.04
N THR A 213 7.21 4.83 16.21
CA THR A 213 7.60 6.23 16.42
C THR A 213 6.42 7.19 16.24
N LEU A 214 5.68 7.04 15.14
CA LEU A 214 4.38 7.70 14.93
C LEU A 214 3.34 7.21 15.95
N THR A 215 3.27 5.90 16.21
CA THR A 215 2.39 5.32 17.24
C THR A 215 2.55 5.99 18.59
N ARG A 216 3.80 6.20 19.07
CA ARG A 216 4.03 6.84 20.37
C ARG A 216 3.51 8.28 20.41
N GLU A 217 3.85 9.09 19.42
CA GLU A 217 3.39 10.48 19.33
C GLU A 217 1.86 10.57 19.23
N LEU A 218 1.21 9.65 18.50
CA LEU A 218 -0.24 9.53 18.47
C LEU A 218 -0.85 9.20 19.83
N LEU A 219 -0.25 8.31 20.62
CA LEU A 219 -0.78 7.94 21.94
C LEU A 219 -0.66 9.11 22.95
N GLU A 220 0.44 9.87 22.86
CA GLU A 220 0.69 11.08 23.65
C GLU A 220 -0.24 12.25 23.25
N HIS A 221 -0.77 12.27 22.02
CA HIS A 221 -1.62 13.35 21.51
C HIS A 221 -3.01 13.40 22.20
N PRO A 222 -3.49 14.57 22.71
CA PRO A 222 -4.72 14.66 23.50
C PRO A 222 -6.00 14.45 22.67
N ALA A 223 -5.98 14.83 21.39
CA ALA A 223 -7.09 14.58 20.45
C ALA A 223 -7.24 13.10 20.03
N VAL A 224 -6.26 12.25 20.33
CA VAL A 224 -6.27 10.82 19.98
C VAL A 224 -6.79 10.01 21.17
N GLU A 225 -7.86 9.28 20.90
CA GLU A 225 -8.54 8.43 21.87
C GLU A 225 -7.95 7.02 21.90
N LYS A 226 -7.69 6.45 20.72
CA LYS A 226 -7.24 5.07 20.55
C LYS A 226 -6.40 4.93 19.28
N VAL A 227 -5.37 4.08 19.33
CA VAL A 227 -4.56 3.69 18.16
C VAL A 227 -4.67 2.18 17.97
N ILE A 228 -4.99 1.74 16.76
CA ILE A 228 -5.08 0.33 16.36
C ILE A 228 -3.98 0.06 15.34
N ALA A 229 -2.90 -0.57 15.79
CA ALA A 229 -1.67 -0.77 15.03
C ALA A 229 -1.65 -2.13 14.31
N LEU A 230 -1.56 -2.13 12.98
CA LEU A 230 -1.47 -3.31 12.11
C LEU A 230 -0.01 -3.55 11.69
N GLU A 231 0.67 -4.52 12.33
CA GLU A 231 2.06 -4.88 12.00
C GLU A 231 2.27 -6.41 11.94
N ASP A 232 2.77 -6.91 10.82
CA ASP A 232 3.07 -8.33 10.59
C ASP A 232 4.51 -8.73 10.97
N SER A 233 5.42 -7.75 11.04
CA SER A 233 6.81 -8.00 11.41
C SER A 233 6.93 -8.33 12.90
N LYS A 234 7.14 -9.62 13.21
CA LYS A 234 7.54 -10.12 14.56
C LYS A 234 8.65 -9.29 15.20
N PHE A 235 9.53 -8.72 14.37
CA PHE A 235 10.61 -7.85 14.81
C PHE A 235 10.10 -6.50 15.35
N HIS A 236 9.20 -5.85 14.62
CA HIS A 236 8.58 -4.57 15.00
C HIS A 236 7.61 -4.73 16.18
N LEU A 237 6.83 -5.81 16.18
CA LEU A 237 5.89 -6.17 17.26
C LEU A 237 6.55 -6.21 18.65
N LYS A 238 7.85 -6.52 18.75
CA LYS A 238 8.62 -6.45 20.01
C LYS A 238 8.63 -5.04 20.63
N PHE A 239 8.68 -3.99 19.81
CA PHE A 239 8.74 -2.59 20.28
C PHE A 239 7.35 -2.01 20.50
N LEU A 240 6.37 -2.39 19.66
CA LEU A 240 4.96 -2.09 19.90
C LEU A 240 4.47 -2.75 21.19
N GLY A 241 4.94 -3.96 21.51
CA GLY A 241 4.67 -4.63 22.78
C GLY A 241 5.19 -3.86 24.01
N LYS A 242 6.32 -3.15 23.89
CA LYS A 242 6.80 -2.24 24.95
C LYS A 242 5.88 -1.02 25.12
N LEU A 243 5.42 -0.40 24.03
CA LEU A 243 4.43 0.68 24.10
C LEU A 243 3.09 0.18 24.67
N LYS A 244 2.71 -1.07 24.40
CA LYS A 244 1.49 -1.67 24.95
C LYS A 244 1.60 -2.00 26.44
N ALA A 245 2.81 -2.25 26.94
CA ALA A 245 3.11 -2.50 28.35
C ALA A 245 3.34 -1.22 29.18
N ASP A 246 3.44 -0.06 28.53
CA ASP A 246 3.48 1.25 29.18
C ASP A 246 2.13 1.51 29.89
N PRO A 247 2.10 1.86 31.18
CA PRO A 247 0.84 2.00 31.93
C PRO A 247 0.01 3.21 31.51
N GLU A 248 0.63 4.26 30.96
CA GLU A 248 -0.06 5.49 30.54
C GLU A 248 -0.53 5.39 29.08
N LEU A 249 0.32 4.85 28.21
CA LEU A 249 0.06 4.76 26.77
C LEU A 249 -0.66 3.45 26.37
N GLY A 250 -0.39 2.36 27.08
CA GLY A 250 -0.89 1.02 26.79
C GLY A 250 -2.42 0.88 26.75
N PRO A 251 -3.22 1.55 27.59
CA PRO A 251 -4.68 1.50 27.52
C PRO A 251 -5.26 2.02 26.20
N LYS A 252 -4.62 3.03 25.58
CA LYS A 252 -5.03 3.60 24.29
C LYS A 252 -4.60 2.77 23.07
N LEU A 253 -3.65 1.85 23.23
CA LEU A 253 -3.06 1.10 22.11
C LEU A 253 -3.68 -0.30 21.96
N THR A 254 -4.11 -0.66 20.76
CA THR A 254 -4.35 -2.06 20.34
C THR A 254 -3.28 -2.43 19.31
N VAL A 255 -2.62 -3.57 19.48
CA VAL A 255 -1.60 -4.08 18.53
C VAL A 255 -2.09 -5.40 17.95
N LEU A 256 -2.27 -5.45 16.62
CA LEU A 256 -2.66 -6.66 15.90
C LEU A 256 -1.48 -7.18 15.07
N PRO A 257 -1.13 -8.48 15.18
CA PRO A 257 0.00 -9.09 14.49
C PRO A 257 -0.31 -9.39 13.01
N HIS A 258 -0.82 -8.40 12.28
CA HIS A 258 -1.45 -8.56 10.97
C HIS A 258 -0.98 -7.49 9.97
N SER A 259 -0.96 -7.86 8.68
CA SER A 259 -0.49 -6.96 7.61
C SER A 259 -1.62 -6.06 7.12
N ALA A 260 -1.42 -4.74 7.07
CA ALA A 260 -2.41 -3.80 6.56
C ALA A 260 -2.79 -4.01 5.07
N TYR A 261 -2.03 -4.82 4.33
CA TYR A 261 -2.32 -5.25 2.96
C TYR A 261 -3.48 -6.27 2.85
N PHE A 262 -3.74 -7.08 3.89
CA PHE A 262 -4.77 -8.13 3.81
C PHE A 262 -6.12 -7.62 4.34
N TRP A 263 -7.20 -7.84 3.57
CA TRP A 263 -8.56 -7.47 3.99
C TRP A 263 -8.98 -8.12 5.31
N LYS A 264 -8.59 -9.39 5.52
CA LYS A 264 -8.83 -10.13 6.77
C LYS A 264 -8.27 -9.45 8.04
N SER A 265 -7.24 -8.60 7.91
CA SER A 265 -6.71 -7.84 9.03
C SER A 265 -7.70 -6.80 9.57
N TYR A 266 -8.67 -6.38 8.75
CA TYR A 266 -9.73 -5.45 9.13
C TYR A 266 -10.99 -6.17 9.61
N ASP A 267 -11.20 -7.42 9.21
CA ASP A 267 -12.24 -8.28 9.77
C ASP A 267 -12.00 -8.46 11.28
N GLU A 268 -10.74 -8.68 11.70
CA GLU A 268 -10.33 -8.71 13.11
C GLU A 268 -10.58 -7.38 13.84
N ILE A 269 -10.43 -6.23 13.16
CA ILE A 269 -10.73 -4.90 13.76
C ILE A 269 -12.24 -4.75 14.03
N LEU A 270 -13.08 -5.26 13.12
CA LEU A 270 -14.53 -5.19 13.25
C LEU A 270 -15.03 -6.22 14.25
N ASP A 271 -14.89 -7.51 13.96
CA ASP A 271 -15.47 -8.59 14.76
C ASP A 271 -14.77 -8.78 16.12
N GLY A 272 -13.55 -8.23 16.29
CA GLY A 272 -12.87 -8.11 17.59
C GLY A 272 -13.33 -6.92 18.45
N GLY A 273 -14.36 -6.18 18.03
CA GLY A 273 -14.96 -5.06 18.79
C GLY A 273 -14.04 -3.85 18.97
N HIS A 274 -13.01 -3.71 18.12
CA HIS A 274 -11.99 -2.68 18.34
C HIS A 274 -12.46 -1.26 18.00
N LEU A 275 -13.62 -1.13 17.36
CA LEU A 275 -14.28 0.13 17.05
C LEU A 275 -15.58 0.38 17.84
N ASP A 276 -15.97 -0.51 18.77
CA ASP A 276 -17.27 -0.45 19.46
C ASP A 276 -17.46 0.82 20.31
N HIS A 277 -16.37 1.45 20.74
CA HIS A 277 -16.40 2.76 21.42
C HIS A 277 -16.83 3.92 20.50
N LEU A 278 -17.01 3.67 19.19
CA LEU A 278 -17.53 4.63 18.20
C LEU A 278 -19.02 4.43 17.89
N SER A 279 -19.65 3.35 18.35
CA SER A 279 -21.01 2.93 17.93
C SER A 279 -22.09 4.00 18.18
N ASP A 280 -22.00 4.76 19.28
CA ASP A 280 -22.94 5.85 19.59
C ASP A 280 -22.70 7.14 18.80
N ARG A 281 -21.47 7.31 18.29
CA ARG A 281 -21.00 8.50 17.55
C ARG A 281 -21.19 8.36 16.05
N ILE A 282 -21.04 7.15 15.52
CA ILE A 282 -21.33 6.82 14.13
C ILE A 282 -22.69 6.14 14.12
N ARG A 283 -23.74 6.84 13.68
CA ARG A 283 -25.12 6.33 13.64
C ARG A 283 -25.54 5.98 12.23
N THR A 284 -26.24 4.87 12.05
CA THR A 284 -26.76 4.46 10.73
C THR A 284 -27.71 5.53 10.14
N SER A 285 -28.08 5.38 8.87
CA SER A 285 -29.10 6.24 8.24
C SER A 285 -30.48 6.18 8.92
N SER A 286 -30.76 5.18 9.77
CA SER A 286 -31.97 5.13 10.61
C SER A 286 -31.80 5.79 11.99
N GLY A 287 -30.62 6.35 12.30
CA GLY A 287 -30.30 6.98 13.59
C GLY A 287 -29.83 6.02 14.68
N GLU A 288 -29.81 4.71 14.40
CA GLU A 288 -29.38 3.65 15.32
C GLU A 288 -27.85 3.64 15.51
N PRO A 289 -27.32 3.15 16.65
CA PRO A 289 -25.89 2.93 16.82
C PRO A 289 -25.31 2.00 15.73
N THR A 290 -24.11 2.29 15.24
CA THR A 290 -23.47 1.43 14.22
C THR A 290 -22.90 0.18 14.85
N VAL A 291 -23.19 -0.98 14.25
CA VAL A 291 -22.56 -2.26 14.60
C VAL A 291 -21.39 -2.52 13.65
N PHE A 292 -20.16 -2.48 14.18
CA PHE A 292 -18.93 -2.77 13.44
C PHE A 292 -18.72 -4.28 13.33
N SER A 293 -19.26 -4.91 12.28
CA SER A 293 -19.03 -6.35 12.02
C SER A 293 -18.97 -6.66 10.54
N THR A 294 -18.18 -7.68 10.18
CA THR A 294 -18.10 -8.23 8.80
C THR A 294 -19.45 -8.74 8.30
N LYS A 295 -20.35 -9.17 9.20
CA LYS A 295 -21.73 -9.57 8.86
C LYS A 295 -22.53 -8.46 8.17
N SER A 296 -22.10 -7.19 8.33
CA SER A 296 -22.67 -6.07 7.59
C SER A 296 -22.32 -6.08 6.10
N TYR A 297 -21.26 -6.75 5.64
CA TYR A 297 -20.84 -6.80 4.23
C TYR A 297 -21.89 -7.42 3.29
N GLY A 298 -22.74 -8.32 3.78
CA GLY A 298 -23.90 -8.83 3.03
C GLY A 298 -25.02 -7.82 2.79
N LYS A 299 -24.99 -6.67 3.48
CA LYS A 299 -25.94 -5.55 3.28
C LYS A 299 -25.27 -4.45 2.46
N ALA A 300 -25.95 -4.03 1.39
CA ALA A 300 -25.56 -2.86 0.60
C ALA A 300 -25.35 -1.65 1.52
N ALA A 301 -24.27 -0.91 1.30
CA ALA A 301 -24.05 0.35 2.02
C ALA A 301 -25.10 1.39 1.56
N PRO A 302 -25.56 2.28 2.45
CA PRO A 302 -26.40 3.41 2.03
C PRO A 302 -25.72 4.26 0.95
N SER A 303 -26.53 4.87 0.10
CA SER A 303 -26.09 5.86 -0.89
C SER A 303 -25.28 6.99 -0.21
N PRO A 304 -24.11 7.40 -0.72
CA PRO A 304 -23.30 8.48 -0.12
C PRO A 304 -24.05 9.83 -0.02
N GLN A 305 -25.07 10.03 -0.84
CA GLN A 305 -25.94 11.21 -0.86
C GLN A 305 -26.85 11.24 0.38
N ASP A 306 -27.38 10.09 0.75
CA ASP A 306 -28.46 9.92 1.74
C ASP A 306 -27.95 9.48 3.12
N ASP A 307 -26.65 9.20 3.24
CA ASP A 307 -26.01 8.75 4.48
C ASP A 307 -25.47 9.93 5.32
N PRO A 308 -26.04 10.22 6.50
CA PRO A 308 -25.53 11.28 7.37
C PRO A 308 -24.10 11.00 7.87
N THR A 309 -23.68 9.74 8.02
CA THR A 309 -22.28 9.38 8.41
C THR A 309 -21.26 9.75 7.36
N TRP A 310 -21.68 9.81 6.08
CA TRP A 310 -20.82 10.18 4.97
C TRP A 310 -20.63 11.70 4.93
N LYS A 311 -21.69 12.47 5.15
CA LYS A 311 -21.63 13.94 5.19
C LYS A 311 -20.88 14.49 6.40
N ALA A 312 -20.94 13.77 7.53
CA ALA A 312 -20.26 14.11 8.77
C ALA A 312 -18.72 14.17 8.64
N ASP A 313 -18.09 14.72 9.69
CA ASP A 313 -16.64 14.64 9.86
C ASP A 313 -16.31 13.32 10.58
N SER A 314 -15.38 12.54 10.02
CA SER A 314 -15.12 11.18 10.51
C SER A 314 -14.24 11.17 11.77
N PRO A 315 -14.64 10.44 12.85
CA PRO A 315 -13.78 10.22 14.01
C PRO A 315 -12.68 9.16 13.73
N ILE A 316 -12.58 8.63 12.51
CA ILE A 316 -11.60 7.61 12.13
C ILE A 316 -10.60 8.20 11.13
N LEU A 317 -9.31 7.97 11.41
CA LEU A 317 -8.19 8.25 10.51
C LEU A 317 -7.44 6.96 10.23
N PHE A 318 -7.22 6.63 8.95
CA PHE A 318 -6.26 5.59 8.57
C PHE A 318 -4.92 6.25 8.25
N LEU A 319 -3.88 5.96 9.03
CA LEU A 319 -2.50 6.40 8.80
C LEU A 319 -1.66 5.21 8.35
N ALA A 320 -0.84 5.32 7.32
CA ALA A 320 0.09 4.24 6.98
C ALA A 320 1.46 4.69 6.45
N GLN A 321 2.51 4.00 6.90
CA GLN A 321 3.86 4.09 6.33
C GLN A 321 4.00 3.04 5.22
N LEU A 322 3.57 3.38 4.00
CA LEU A 322 3.46 2.41 2.92
C LEU A 322 4.85 1.87 2.51
N PRO A 323 5.03 0.53 2.42
CA PRO A 323 6.27 -0.07 1.97
C PRO A 323 6.69 0.44 0.58
N SER A 324 7.99 0.60 0.35
CA SER A 324 8.55 1.09 -0.91
C SER A 324 8.67 -0.01 -1.97
N ASN A 325 7.57 -0.74 -2.17
CA ASN A 325 7.47 -1.88 -3.07
C ASN A 325 6.07 -1.89 -3.73
N VAL A 326 5.84 -2.86 -4.63
CA VAL A 326 4.59 -2.97 -5.40
C VAL A 326 3.35 -3.18 -4.50
N TYR A 327 3.49 -3.80 -3.32
CA TYR A 327 2.38 -3.97 -2.37
C TYR A 327 1.95 -2.64 -1.75
N GLY A 328 2.85 -1.67 -1.57
CA GLY A 328 2.52 -0.31 -1.14
C GLY A 328 1.68 0.44 -2.19
N ASP A 329 2.11 0.41 -3.46
CA ASP A 329 1.34 0.93 -4.60
C ASP A 329 -0.04 0.25 -4.72
N GLN A 330 -0.10 -1.07 -4.54
CA GLN A 330 -1.33 -1.85 -4.61
C GLN A 330 -2.31 -1.53 -3.47
N LEU A 331 -1.84 -1.49 -2.22
CA LEU A 331 -2.67 -1.13 -1.07
C LEU A 331 -3.25 0.28 -1.21
N PHE A 332 -2.44 1.26 -1.65
CA PHE A 332 -2.94 2.60 -1.95
C PHE A 332 -4.09 2.55 -2.97
N ALA A 333 -3.89 1.90 -4.13
CA ALA A 333 -4.92 1.81 -5.16
C ALA A 333 -6.19 1.08 -4.68
N GLN A 334 -6.03 0.00 -3.91
CA GLN A 334 -7.13 -0.77 -3.30
C GLN A 334 -7.98 0.10 -2.36
N LEU A 335 -7.35 0.87 -1.47
CA LEU A 335 -8.05 1.75 -0.54
C LEU A 335 -8.78 2.89 -1.28
N ILE A 336 -8.16 3.49 -2.31
CA ILE A 336 -8.83 4.52 -3.12
C ILE A 336 -10.05 3.94 -3.87
N PHE A 337 -9.98 2.72 -4.40
CA PHE A 337 -11.13 2.10 -5.07
C PHE A 337 -12.24 1.64 -4.09
N ALA A 338 -11.89 1.34 -2.84
CA ALA A 338 -12.87 1.02 -1.80
C ALA A 338 -13.78 2.21 -1.44
N ILE A 339 -13.33 3.46 -1.66
CA ILE A 339 -14.15 4.67 -1.48
C ILE A 339 -15.40 4.64 -2.37
N ALA A 340 -15.22 4.46 -3.68
CA ALA A 340 -16.30 4.55 -4.65
C ALA A 340 -17.38 3.48 -4.47
N SER A 341 -16.96 2.29 -4.03
CA SER A 341 -17.86 1.16 -3.76
C SER A 341 -18.37 1.13 -2.32
N ARG A 342 -17.98 2.10 -1.47
CA ARG A 342 -18.18 2.11 0.00
C ARG A 342 -17.89 0.77 0.67
N ARG A 343 -16.86 0.06 0.18
CA ARG A 343 -16.38 -1.21 0.76
C ARG A 343 -15.39 -0.94 1.90
N TRP A 344 -14.90 -2.00 2.54
CA TRP A 344 -14.00 -1.90 3.69
C TRP A 344 -14.65 -1.00 4.76
N LEU A 345 -13.88 -0.14 5.43
CA LEU A 345 -14.36 0.71 6.50
C LEU A 345 -15.18 1.93 6.00
N PHE A 346 -15.16 2.27 4.70
CA PHE A 346 -15.94 3.38 4.11
C PHE A 346 -17.47 3.17 4.15
N ARG A 347 -17.91 1.95 4.46
CA ARG A 347 -19.33 1.67 4.73
C ARG A 347 -19.84 2.33 6.01
N PHE A 348 -18.97 2.64 6.96
CA PHE A 348 -19.34 3.17 8.28
C PHE A 348 -19.16 4.69 8.38
N SER A 349 -18.18 5.27 7.67
CA SER A 349 -17.90 6.71 7.72
C SER A 349 -17.02 7.15 6.56
N ARG A 350 -16.93 8.46 6.34
CA ARG A 350 -16.04 9.11 5.35
C ARG A 350 -14.60 9.23 5.89
N ILE A 351 -13.95 8.09 6.06
CA ILE A 351 -12.66 7.95 6.75
C ILE A 351 -11.56 8.78 6.08
N ARG A 352 -10.84 9.56 6.91
CA ARG A 352 -9.67 10.34 6.46
C ARG A 352 -8.48 9.40 6.25
N LEU A 353 -7.66 9.69 5.24
CA LEU A 353 -6.51 8.86 4.88
C LEU A 353 -5.22 9.68 4.91
N ALA A 354 -4.21 9.20 5.64
CA ALA A 354 -2.88 9.76 5.64
C ALA A 354 -1.87 8.67 5.26
N PHE A 355 -1.03 8.95 4.28
CA PHE A 355 -0.04 8.01 3.78
C PHE A 355 1.34 8.66 3.75
N MET A 356 2.32 8.03 4.38
CA MET A 356 3.72 8.24 3.98
C MET A 356 4.01 7.32 2.80
N LEU A 357 4.57 7.88 1.73
CA LEU A 357 4.81 7.14 0.50
C LEU A 357 5.96 7.72 -0.34
N ASN A 358 6.45 6.88 -1.25
CA ASN A 358 7.54 7.22 -2.16
C ASN A 358 7.16 8.39 -3.09
N LYS A 359 8.08 9.34 -3.25
CA LYS A 359 8.08 10.47 -4.19
C LYS A 359 7.60 10.13 -5.61
N GLY A 360 7.82 8.91 -6.09
CA GLY A 360 7.32 8.42 -7.38
C GLY A 360 5.82 8.10 -7.42
N ILE A 361 5.20 7.69 -6.30
CA ILE A 361 3.74 7.58 -6.19
C ILE A 361 3.16 8.98 -5.90
N LEU A 362 3.77 9.72 -4.96
CA LEU A 362 3.30 11.05 -4.53
C LEU A 362 3.23 12.01 -5.72
N GLY A 363 4.29 12.06 -6.51
CA GLY A 363 4.35 12.87 -7.72
C GLY A 363 3.49 12.39 -8.88
N ARG A 364 2.93 11.17 -8.83
CA ARG A 364 1.86 10.75 -9.74
C ARG A 364 0.50 11.21 -9.21
N VAL A 365 0.23 11.02 -7.93
CA VAL A 365 -1.06 11.35 -7.31
C VAL A 365 -1.32 12.86 -7.29
N LEU A 366 -0.31 13.68 -6.96
CA LEU A 366 -0.43 15.14 -6.90
C LEU A 366 -0.42 15.84 -8.27
N ALA A 367 -0.11 15.12 -9.35
CA ALA A 367 0.02 15.70 -10.68
C ALA A 367 -1.34 16.21 -11.18
N GLN A 368 -1.36 17.37 -11.83
CA GLN A 368 -2.56 17.95 -12.42
C GLN A 368 -2.79 17.47 -13.87
N PRO A 369 -4.03 17.54 -14.39
CA PRO A 369 -4.32 17.23 -15.78
C PRO A 369 -3.41 18.02 -16.75
N GLY A 370 -2.83 17.32 -17.73
CA GLY A 370 -1.84 17.88 -18.67
C GLY A 370 -0.38 17.65 -18.28
N GLU A 371 -0.09 17.34 -17.01
CA GLU A 371 1.28 16.97 -16.61
C GLU A 371 1.69 15.58 -17.12
N GLN A 372 2.96 15.38 -17.45
CA GLN A 372 3.50 14.08 -17.88
C GLN A 372 3.33 12.98 -16.81
N LYS A 373 3.29 13.36 -15.53
CA LYS A 373 3.08 12.47 -14.38
C LYS A 373 1.61 12.20 -14.07
N PHE A 374 0.67 12.88 -14.75
CA PHE A 374 -0.74 12.57 -14.63
C PHE A 374 -0.98 11.13 -15.12
N THR A 375 -1.56 10.31 -14.24
CA THR A 375 -1.83 8.90 -14.51
C THR A 375 -3.25 8.56 -14.07
N ARG A 376 -3.73 7.37 -14.46
CA ARG A 376 -5.01 6.82 -14.00
C ARG A 376 -5.15 6.90 -12.47
N THR A 377 -4.09 6.61 -11.73
CA THR A 377 -4.09 6.71 -10.26
C THR A 377 -4.38 8.14 -9.78
N ALA A 378 -3.81 9.15 -10.44
CA ALA A 378 -4.09 10.56 -10.17
C ALA A 378 -5.56 10.89 -10.44
N ALA A 379 -6.05 10.55 -11.64
CA ALA A 379 -7.43 10.81 -12.05
C ALA A 379 -8.46 10.19 -11.11
N VAL A 380 -8.33 8.90 -10.75
CA VAL A 380 -9.26 8.25 -9.82
C VAL A 380 -9.17 8.87 -8.41
N THR A 381 -7.95 9.19 -7.93
CA THR A 381 -7.77 9.84 -6.62
C THR A 381 -8.43 11.23 -6.59
N HIS A 382 -8.18 12.07 -7.60
CA HIS A 382 -8.78 13.40 -7.75
C HIS A 382 -10.30 13.37 -7.91
N THR A 383 -10.87 12.32 -8.50
CA THR A 383 -12.32 12.17 -8.60
C THR A 383 -12.94 11.87 -7.22
N LEU A 384 -12.37 10.93 -6.46
CA LEU A 384 -12.96 10.39 -5.23
C LEU A 384 -12.57 11.13 -3.94
N THR A 385 -11.45 11.86 -3.94
CA THR A 385 -10.88 12.51 -2.76
C THR A 385 -10.50 13.96 -3.02
N ASP A 386 -10.53 14.76 -1.97
CA ASP A 386 -9.87 16.06 -1.88
C ASP A 386 -8.48 15.85 -1.26
N ILE A 387 -7.45 16.42 -1.88
CA ILE A 387 -6.09 16.38 -1.34
C ILE A 387 -5.93 17.52 -0.34
N VAL A 388 -5.75 17.18 0.94
CA VAL A 388 -5.51 18.16 2.00
C VAL A 388 -4.06 18.66 1.89
N PRO A 389 -3.81 19.97 1.75
CA PRO A 389 -2.46 20.50 1.71
C PRO A 389 -1.72 20.24 3.03
N THR A 390 -0.58 19.58 2.96
CA THR A 390 0.35 19.42 4.10
C THR A 390 1.68 20.10 3.78
N PRO A 391 2.44 20.56 4.79
CA PRO A 391 3.83 21.02 4.56
C PRO A 391 4.70 19.90 3.97
N PHE A 392 4.30 18.64 4.18
CA PHE A 392 4.99 17.43 3.77
C PHE A 392 4.59 16.86 2.39
N SER A 393 3.71 17.57 1.67
CA SER A 393 3.30 17.24 0.30
C SER A 393 4.36 17.65 -0.74
N LYS A 394 5.21 18.62 -0.40
CA LYS A 394 6.30 19.11 -1.27
C LYS A 394 7.53 18.23 -1.14
N TYR A 395 8.23 18.00 -2.25
CA TYR A 395 9.32 17.03 -2.31
C TYR A 395 10.58 17.37 -1.48
N GLU A 396 10.75 18.62 -1.04
CA GLU A 396 11.91 19.09 -0.29
C GLU A 396 11.71 19.04 1.24
N SER A 397 10.48 18.85 1.72
CA SER A 397 10.13 18.99 3.15
C SER A 397 10.67 17.88 4.06
N ILE A 398 11.11 16.76 3.49
CA ILE A 398 11.68 15.60 4.21
C ILE A 398 13.00 15.16 3.55
N GLU A 399 13.76 16.12 3.03
CA GLU A 399 15.10 15.93 2.49
C GLU A 399 16.13 16.71 3.34
N PRO A 400 17.33 16.15 3.61
CA PRO A 400 17.81 14.86 3.12
C PRO A 400 17.19 13.68 3.89
N TYR A 401 16.73 12.66 3.18
CA TYR A 401 16.10 11.43 3.74
C TYR A 401 16.75 10.90 5.04
N ALA A 402 18.10 10.88 5.11
CA ALA A 402 18.86 10.37 6.25
C ALA A 402 18.63 11.15 7.56
N ALA A 403 18.22 12.42 7.50
CA ALA A 403 17.92 13.24 8.67
C ALA A 403 16.54 12.94 9.29
N HIS A 404 15.70 12.16 8.60
CA HIS A 404 14.31 11.92 8.99
C HIS A 404 13.96 10.44 9.20
N PHE A 405 14.59 9.52 8.45
CA PHE A 405 14.17 8.12 8.37
C PHE A 405 15.22 7.12 8.86
N TYR A 406 14.73 5.98 9.38
CA TYR A 406 15.51 4.76 9.57
C TYR A 406 15.00 3.63 8.64
N PRO A 407 15.88 2.80 8.03
CA PRO A 407 17.32 2.97 7.95
C PRO A 407 17.70 4.27 7.24
N SER A 408 18.82 4.89 7.59
CA SER A 408 19.29 6.18 7.03
C SER A 408 19.53 6.17 5.50
N ARG A 409 19.47 4.98 4.90
CA ARG A 409 19.45 4.75 3.46
C ARG A 409 18.27 3.86 3.14
N GLN A 410 17.37 4.33 2.31
CA GLN A 410 16.29 3.51 1.80
C GLN A 410 16.88 2.32 1.03
N GLN A 411 16.63 1.12 1.53
CA GLN A 411 16.98 -0.09 0.80
C GLN A 411 16.05 -0.19 -0.41
N VAL A 412 16.62 -0.13 -1.61
CA VAL A 412 15.88 -0.47 -2.83
C VAL A 412 15.76 -1.99 -2.82
N GLY A 413 14.56 -2.49 -2.53
CA GLY A 413 14.29 -3.92 -2.42
C GLY A 413 14.78 -4.70 -3.66
N LEU A 414 15.23 -5.94 -3.46
CA LEU A 414 15.68 -6.77 -4.58
C LEU A 414 14.53 -6.92 -5.58
N ARG A 415 14.81 -6.64 -6.85
CA ARG A 415 13.89 -6.95 -7.94
C ARG A 415 13.81 -8.48 -8.06
N LEU A 416 12.71 -9.04 -7.57
CA LEU A 416 12.32 -10.41 -7.86
C LEU A 416 11.88 -10.45 -9.32
N LEU A 417 12.58 -11.24 -10.14
CA LEU A 417 12.06 -11.64 -11.43
C LEU A 417 10.90 -12.64 -11.23
N ALA A 418 10.00 -12.75 -12.21
CA ALA A 418 8.86 -13.68 -12.20
C ALA A 418 9.24 -15.17 -12.05
N ASN A 419 10.54 -15.52 -12.16
CA ASN A 419 11.08 -16.87 -11.94
C ASN A 419 11.72 -17.04 -10.53
N ASN A 420 11.36 -16.19 -9.57
CA ASN A 420 11.92 -16.12 -8.20
C ASN A 420 13.44 -15.94 -8.11
N ARG A 421 14.15 -15.67 -9.23
CA ARG A 421 15.56 -15.29 -9.17
C ARG A 421 15.65 -13.82 -8.75
N SER A 422 16.21 -13.60 -7.56
CA SER A 422 16.59 -12.26 -7.15
C SER A 422 17.76 -11.78 -8.02
N ILE A 423 17.62 -10.60 -8.64
CA ILE A 423 18.77 -9.91 -9.22
C ILE A 423 19.39 -9.07 -8.10
N PRO A 424 20.66 -9.31 -7.71
CA PRO A 424 21.33 -8.44 -6.76
C PRO A 424 21.37 -7.01 -7.28
N ALA A 425 20.86 -6.06 -6.49
CA ALA A 425 20.79 -4.63 -6.81
C ALA A 425 22.17 -3.93 -6.92
N ALA A 426 23.26 -4.69 -7.02
CA ALA A 426 24.65 -4.23 -7.07
C ALA A 426 25.03 -3.40 -8.31
N LYS A 427 24.09 -3.23 -9.26
CA LYS A 427 24.22 -2.34 -10.43
C LYS A 427 23.03 -1.39 -10.60
N THR A 428 22.14 -1.26 -9.62
CA THR A 428 21.12 -0.21 -9.67
C THR A 428 21.84 1.15 -9.61
N PRO A 429 21.69 2.04 -10.61
CA PRO A 429 22.47 3.26 -10.68
C PRO A 429 22.22 4.15 -9.46
N SER A 430 23.24 4.92 -9.05
CA SER A 430 23.22 5.75 -7.83
C SER A 430 22.13 6.83 -7.77
N MET A 431 21.33 7.01 -8.84
CA MET A 431 20.12 7.83 -8.81
C MET A 431 18.92 7.12 -8.14
N ALA A 432 18.89 5.79 -8.08
CA ALA A 432 17.79 5.05 -7.47
C ALA A 432 17.74 5.16 -5.93
N SER A 433 18.78 5.72 -5.29
CA SER A 433 18.78 6.05 -3.87
C SER A 433 18.23 7.46 -3.57
N LYS A 434 17.78 8.23 -4.58
CA LYS A 434 17.04 9.49 -4.41
C LYS A 434 15.51 9.26 -4.40
N MET A 435 15.07 8.21 -3.73
CA MET A 435 13.65 8.00 -3.47
C MET A 435 13.29 8.83 -2.23
N GLY A 436 12.85 10.07 -2.46
CA GLY A 436 12.26 10.87 -1.38
C GLY A 436 10.99 10.19 -0.85
N ILE A 437 10.62 10.50 0.38
CA ILE A 437 9.31 10.15 0.96
C ILE A 437 8.58 11.47 1.22
N GLY A 438 7.26 11.48 1.09
CA GLY A 438 6.41 12.60 1.52
C GLY A 438 5.10 12.09 2.10
N LEU A 439 4.32 13.03 2.65
CA LEU A 439 3.01 12.77 3.24
C LEU A 439 1.91 13.19 2.27
N LEU A 440 0.99 12.28 1.99
CA LEU A 440 -0.27 12.55 1.30
C LEU A 440 -1.40 12.45 2.32
N HIS A 441 -2.18 13.51 2.47
CA HIS A 441 -3.39 13.53 3.27
C HIS A 441 -4.57 13.69 2.31
N LEU A 442 -5.54 12.77 2.38
CA LEU A 442 -6.74 12.73 1.56
C LEU A 442 -7.97 12.68 2.45
N GLU A 443 -8.99 13.45 2.09
CA GLU A 443 -10.36 13.21 2.55
C GLU A 443 -11.20 12.70 1.39
N PRO A 444 -11.98 11.62 1.53
CA PRO A 444 -13.01 11.29 0.54
C PRO A 444 -14.01 12.44 0.45
N LYS A 445 -14.52 12.69 -0.76
CA LYS A 445 -15.45 13.81 -0.99
C LYS A 445 -16.79 13.59 -0.29
N LYS A 446 -17.35 14.66 0.27
CA LYS A 446 -18.72 14.65 0.84
C LYS A 446 -19.76 14.31 -0.22
N ASP A 447 -19.56 14.78 -1.45
CA ASP A 447 -20.45 14.55 -2.58
C ASP A 447 -19.74 13.69 -3.64
N LEU A 448 -19.85 12.36 -3.50
CA LEU A 448 -19.35 11.41 -4.49
C LEU A 448 -20.24 11.45 -5.74
N THR A 449 -19.69 11.94 -6.85
CA THR A 449 -20.38 11.98 -8.16
C THR A 449 -20.48 10.62 -8.84
N LEU A 450 -19.65 9.65 -8.45
CA LEU A 450 -19.66 8.29 -8.95
C LEU A 450 -20.38 7.36 -7.97
N THR A 451 -21.50 6.78 -8.39
CA THR A 451 -22.12 5.64 -7.72
C THR A 451 -21.31 4.36 -7.98
N PRO A 452 -21.48 3.29 -7.20
CA PRO A 452 -20.77 2.02 -7.42
C PRO A 452 -20.91 1.48 -8.84
N ASP A 453 -22.12 1.52 -9.43
CA ASP A 453 -22.38 1.00 -10.78
C ASP A 453 -21.66 1.82 -11.87
N ILE A 454 -21.66 3.15 -11.75
CA ILE A 454 -20.98 4.05 -12.69
C ILE A 454 -19.46 3.97 -12.50
N PHE A 455 -18.98 3.62 -11.31
CA PHE A 455 -17.56 3.49 -11.03
C PHE A 455 -16.90 2.38 -11.84
N GLU A 456 -17.59 1.27 -12.13
CA GLU A 456 -17.04 0.21 -13.00
C GLU A 456 -16.87 0.68 -14.45
N GLU A 457 -17.83 1.45 -14.99
CA GLU A 457 -17.71 2.07 -16.31
C GLU A 457 -16.56 3.07 -16.35
N PHE A 458 -16.39 3.87 -15.29
CA PHE A 458 -15.28 4.82 -15.13
C PHE A 458 -13.92 4.13 -14.96
N GLU A 459 -13.83 3.01 -14.23
CA GLU A 459 -12.64 2.15 -14.11
C GLU A 459 -12.18 1.71 -15.49
N TYR A 460 -13.12 1.15 -16.26
CA TYR A 460 -12.87 0.63 -17.60
C TYR A 460 -12.43 1.74 -18.56
N LEU A 461 -13.19 2.85 -18.63
CA LEU A 461 -12.88 3.97 -19.52
C LEU A 461 -11.52 4.59 -19.18
N THR A 462 -11.25 4.87 -17.90
CA THR A 462 -9.93 5.40 -17.50
C THR A 462 -8.80 4.41 -17.79
N ARG A 463 -9.02 3.10 -17.63
CA ARG A 463 -8.01 2.08 -17.97
C ARG A 463 -7.67 2.11 -19.47
N MET A 464 -8.67 2.20 -20.35
CA MET A 464 -8.46 2.24 -21.80
C MET A 464 -7.81 3.56 -22.25
N LEU A 465 -8.34 4.71 -21.79
CA LEU A 465 -7.84 6.03 -22.18
C LEU A 465 -6.40 6.28 -21.71
N PHE A 466 -6.02 5.84 -20.50
CA PHE A 466 -4.64 6.04 -20.03
C PHE A 466 -3.60 5.12 -20.70
N VAL A 467 -4.01 4.02 -21.34
CA VAL A 467 -3.13 3.25 -22.24
C VAL A 467 -2.83 4.05 -23.51
N LEU A 468 -3.81 4.81 -24.01
CA LEU A 468 -3.71 5.65 -25.20
C LEU A 468 -3.47 7.14 -24.86
N ARG A 469 -2.83 7.46 -23.72
CA ARG A 469 -2.70 8.84 -23.20
C ARG A 469 -1.94 9.84 -24.08
N THR A 470 -1.33 9.40 -25.18
CA THR A 470 -0.65 10.23 -26.19
C THR A 470 -1.47 10.40 -27.47
N THR A 471 -2.58 9.69 -27.59
CA THR A 471 -3.53 9.75 -28.69
C THR A 471 -4.57 10.83 -28.41
N ASP A 472 -5.07 11.48 -29.47
CA ASP A 472 -6.19 12.40 -29.34
C ASP A 472 -7.45 11.72 -28.77
N MET A 473 -8.26 12.46 -28.00
CA MET A 473 -9.44 11.92 -27.32
C MET A 473 -10.49 11.37 -28.29
N GLU A 474 -10.72 12.02 -29.44
CA GLU A 474 -11.69 11.56 -30.44
C GLU A 474 -11.24 10.24 -31.08
N ALA A 475 -9.93 10.04 -31.24
CA ALA A 475 -9.35 8.82 -31.75
C ALA A 475 -9.27 7.69 -30.69
N ALA A 476 -9.06 8.04 -29.41
CA ALA A 476 -9.01 7.08 -28.31
C ALA A 476 -10.40 6.55 -27.88
N MET A 477 -11.48 7.24 -28.26
CA MET A 477 -12.87 6.87 -27.97
C MET A 477 -13.56 6.04 -29.08
N LYS A 478 -12.85 5.72 -30.18
CA LYS A 478 -13.36 4.94 -31.32
C LYS A 478 -13.02 3.45 -31.20
#